data_AF-A0A8H7S6P1-F1
#
_entry.id   AF-A0A8H7S6P1-F1
#
_cell.length_a   1.000
_cell.length_b   1.000
_cell.length_c   1.000
_cell.angle_alpha   90.00
_cell.angle_beta   90.00
_cell.angle_gamma   90.00
#
_symmetry.space_group_name_H-M   'P 1'
#
loop_
_entity.id
_entity.type
_entity.pdbx_description
1 polymer ?
#
loop_
_entity_poly.entity_id
_entity_poly.type
_entity_poly.pdbx_seq_one_letter_code
_entity_poly.pdbx_strand_id
1 'polypeptide(L)'
;MVHNTNPNSPSSPLASSSSSSSSNSTTSSNHENDNREEENSTTTTTIINQQSFPHNHITTTTTTTHNTTIMNQDDDDDVDEEEEEEEEEQDHQDMDYWLQRCSICFDAQLDLCLEYCRDQYCLECFRRYVTEVVTSSWGLSVTKIRCPVCQDPIPQSEWSKFVPSSVVEHYNRYNQPYRSFSRCCPNCETEVIPCNHQDTFYQGGPKRVYTMLKELIQSNHNIQENSLEKQNIQHLLPIIERQDWNNSTLPHFYQQIILAVMAFEQKNFNDMTHHNEIRRRRMMEAPQSPQPQQQQQQQQESQLSAPSVLMINNCRMEMDKEMNMLHKNALAISKTMLLFDMKPDTWRKLQFQHIGFFSNVDCPKCLVTFCLQCGQREHANLTCEESMQKIVDNNYEPIEFIETVRWQLKNSRRCPNCSIMINRDEGCNKVDCSLCGFCFCWACRSPWSEKCGFYHCVEAKNAEQLALNSSELSEAQTELGVPNVSSIQARLFSIT
;
A
#
# COMPACT_ATOMS: atom_id res chain seq x y z
N MET A 1 17.72 29.96 52.21
CA MET A 1 18.75 28.92 52.37
C MET A 1 18.91 28.27 50.99
N VAL A 2 19.74 28.76 50.05
CA VAL A 2 21.22 28.74 49.97
C VAL A 2 21.73 27.30 50.16
N HIS A 3 22.28 26.55 49.19
CA HIS A 3 23.37 26.74 48.20
C HIS A 3 23.05 26.03 46.84
N ASN A 4 23.43 26.48 45.63
CA ASN A 4 24.76 26.60 44.96
C ASN A 4 25.53 25.24 44.93
N THR A 5 26.10 24.67 43.85
CA THR A 5 26.83 25.18 42.67
C THR A 5 26.97 24.10 41.56
N ASN A 6 27.22 24.61 40.34
CA ASN A 6 27.49 24.05 38.99
C ASN A 6 28.82 23.21 38.85
N PRO A 7 29.40 22.97 37.65
CA PRO A 7 29.13 22.03 36.53
C PRO A 7 30.32 21.07 36.21
N ASN A 8 30.21 20.19 35.20
CA ASN A 8 31.38 19.74 34.42
C ASN A 8 31.00 19.18 33.02
N SER A 9 31.54 19.83 31.99
CA SER A 9 31.65 19.37 30.60
C SER A 9 32.98 18.63 30.38
N PRO A 10 33.17 17.93 29.25
CA PRO A 10 34.49 17.90 28.64
C PRO A 10 34.49 18.29 27.15
N SER A 11 35.30 19.33 26.91
CA SER A 11 36.18 19.68 25.79
C SER A 11 36.40 18.71 24.61
N SER A 12 36.38 19.33 23.42
CA SER A 12 36.96 18.91 22.13
C SER A 12 38.50 18.80 22.14
N PRO A 13 39.10 18.25 21.06
CA PRO A 13 40.42 18.69 20.61
C PRO A 13 40.47 19.19 19.15
N LEU A 14 41.19 20.31 18.97
CA LEU A 14 41.89 20.80 17.77
C LEU A 14 43.05 19.82 17.41
N ALA A 15 43.70 19.77 16.25
CA ALA A 15 43.67 20.35 14.91
C ALA A 15 44.73 19.56 14.10
N SER A 16 44.63 19.51 12.76
CA SER A 16 45.83 19.60 11.90
C SER A 16 45.44 19.70 10.42
N SER A 17 45.94 20.75 9.79
CA SER A 17 46.02 20.97 8.36
C SER A 17 47.16 20.16 7.73
N SER A 18 46.94 19.64 6.53
CA SER A 18 48.02 19.41 5.55
C SER A 18 47.47 19.48 4.13
N SER A 19 48.16 20.27 3.32
CA SER A 19 47.91 20.67 1.96
C SER A 19 48.31 19.63 0.90
N SER A 20 47.68 19.79 -0.29
CA SER A 20 48.16 19.49 -1.65
C SER A 20 48.41 18.03 -2.05
N SER A 21 47.64 17.54 -3.05
CA SER A 21 48.11 17.54 -4.45
C SER A 21 47.03 17.07 -5.42
N SER A 22 46.94 17.78 -6.54
CA SER A 22 46.05 17.57 -7.67
C SER A 22 46.47 16.35 -8.49
N SER A 23 45.50 15.56 -8.94
CA SER A 23 45.63 14.78 -10.17
C SER A 23 44.25 14.61 -10.80
N ASN A 24 44.07 15.33 -11.92
CA ASN A 24 42.94 15.25 -12.84
C ASN A 24 42.86 13.84 -13.43
N SER A 25 41.66 13.25 -13.42
CA SER A 25 41.23 12.25 -14.39
C SER A 25 39.78 12.50 -14.75
N THR A 26 39.60 13.08 -15.93
CA THR A 26 38.35 13.23 -16.67
C THR A 26 37.72 11.88 -16.99
N THR A 27 36.43 11.72 -16.65
CA THR A 27 35.52 10.85 -17.40
C THR A 27 34.13 11.49 -17.39
N SER A 28 33.68 11.82 -18.60
CA SER A 28 32.39 12.41 -18.91
C SER A 28 31.25 11.42 -18.71
N SER A 29 30.15 11.87 -18.09
CA SER A 29 28.83 11.26 -18.28
C SER A 29 27.75 12.33 -18.13
N ASN A 30 26.82 12.30 -19.08
CA ASN A 30 25.79 13.30 -19.34
C ASN A 30 24.82 13.52 -18.16
N HIS A 31 24.54 14.79 -17.90
CA HIS A 31 23.46 15.27 -17.04
C HIS A 31 22.12 15.20 -17.80
N GLU A 32 21.14 14.49 -17.22
CA GLU A 32 19.73 14.86 -17.32
C GLU A 32 19.33 15.47 -15.98
N ASN A 33 18.90 16.73 -16.02
CA ASN A 33 18.54 17.56 -14.88
C ASN A 33 17.13 17.21 -14.39
N ASP A 34 17.00 16.87 -13.11
CA ASP A 34 15.78 17.12 -12.35
C ASP A 34 16.17 17.78 -11.02
N ASN A 35 15.73 19.04 -10.89
CA ASN A 35 16.17 19.99 -9.88
C ASN A 35 15.76 19.57 -8.46
N ARG A 36 16.76 19.57 -7.57
CA ARG A 36 16.63 19.81 -6.12
C ARG A 36 16.97 21.28 -5.85
N GLU A 37 16.19 21.94 -5.00
CA GLU A 37 16.55 23.12 -4.18
C GLU A 37 15.52 23.08 -3.03
N GLU A 38 15.81 22.81 -1.76
CA GLU A 38 16.73 23.37 -0.74
C GLU A 38 16.36 24.76 -0.21
N GLU A 39 16.28 24.84 1.12
CA GLU A 39 15.81 25.94 1.97
C GLU A 39 16.85 27.06 2.09
N ASN A 40 16.44 28.33 2.00
CA ASN A 40 16.75 29.35 3.03
C ASN A 40 16.10 30.73 2.82
N SER A 41 15.58 31.27 3.94
CA SER A 41 15.47 32.68 4.34
C SER A 41 14.79 33.71 3.42
N THR A 42 13.72 34.36 3.90
CA THR A 42 13.77 35.64 4.66
C THR A 42 12.34 36.20 4.75
N THR A 43 11.95 36.63 5.95
CA THR A 43 10.65 37.22 6.26
C THR A 43 10.42 38.51 5.45
N THR A 44 9.33 38.59 4.69
CA THR A 44 8.71 39.86 4.29
C THR A 44 7.21 39.66 4.19
N THR A 45 6.50 40.17 5.19
CA THR A 45 5.03 40.24 5.21
C THR A 45 4.60 41.34 4.25
N THR A 46 4.16 40.96 3.04
CA THR A 46 3.44 41.88 2.15
C THR A 46 1.95 41.61 2.31
N ILE A 47 1.26 42.54 2.98
CA ILE A 47 -0.20 42.64 2.92
C ILE A 47 -0.54 43.05 1.49
N ILE A 48 -1.06 42.12 0.70
CA ILE A 48 -1.62 42.46 -0.62
C ILE A 48 -3.02 43.00 -0.38
N ASN A 49 -3.09 44.33 -0.48
CA ASN A 49 -4.32 45.09 -0.65
C ASN A 49 -5.05 44.61 -1.91
N GLN A 50 -6.38 44.58 -1.82
CA GLN A 50 -7.31 44.36 -2.92
C GLN A 50 -6.88 45.17 -4.16
N GLN A 51 -6.40 44.49 -5.19
CA GLN A 51 -6.27 45.04 -6.52
C GLN A 51 -6.97 44.09 -7.48
N SER A 52 -8.03 44.62 -8.07
CA SER A 52 -8.84 44.04 -9.14
C SER A 52 -7.97 43.40 -10.20
N PHE A 53 -8.21 42.12 -10.48
CA PHE A 53 -7.58 41.42 -11.58
C PHE A 53 -8.03 42.04 -12.92
N PRO A 54 -7.15 42.16 -13.93
CA PRO A 54 -7.52 42.72 -15.22
C PRO A 54 -8.48 41.75 -15.93
N HIS A 55 -9.67 42.24 -16.26
CA HIS A 55 -10.58 41.60 -17.20
C HIS A 55 -9.91 41.56 -18.58
N ASN A 56 -9.65 40.36 -19.09
CA ASN A 56 -9.31 40.18 -20.50
C ASN A 56 -10.59 40.35 -21.33
N HIS A 57 -10.87 41.60 -21.74
CA HIS A 57 -11.84 41.87 -22.79
C HIS A 57 -11.25 41.42 -24.13
N ILE A 58 -11.84 40.40 -24.74
CA ILE A 58 -11.74 40.17 -26.18
C ILE A 58 -12.57 41.28 -26.84
N THR A 59 -11.90 42.28 -27.42
CA THR A 59 -12.56 43.40 -28.11
C THR A 59 -12.66 43.06 -29.59
N THR A 60 -13.86 42.75 -30.08
CA THR A 60 -14.14 42.62 -31.52
C THR A 60 -14.54 44.00 -32.05
N THR A 61 -13.66 44.62 -32.82
CA THR A 61 -13.93 45.90 -33.50
C THR A 61 -14.81 45.69 -34.74
N THR A 62 -16.05 46.18 -34.72
CA THR A 62 -16.90 46.31 -35.91
C THR A 62 -16.83 47.76 -36.44
N THR A 63 -16.39 47.89 -37.69
CA THR A 63 -16.33 49.16 -38.43
C THR A 63 -17.71 49.55 -38.94
N THR A 64 -18.17 50.74 -38.55
CA THR A 64 -19.38 51.39 -39.06
C THR A 64 -19.19 51.91 -40.49
N THR A 65 -20.04 51.48 -41.42
CA THR A 65 -20.33 52.23 -42.65
C THR A 65 -21.82 52.51 -42.73
N HIS A 66 -22.18 53.78 -42.56
CA HIS A 66 -23.49 54.32 -42.90
C HIS A 66 -23.69 54.31 -44.42
N ASN A 67 -24.86 53.88 -44.86
CA ASN A 67 -25.55 54.49 -46.00
C ASN A 67 -27.06 54.41 -45.81
N THR A 68 -27.74 55.52 -46.04
CA THR A 68 -29.18 55.73 -45.83
C THR A 68 -29.92 55.73 -47.18
N THR A 69 -31.25 55.50 -47.08
CA THR A 69 -32.33 55.77 -48.05
C THR A 69 -32.70 54.53 -48.88
N ILE A 70 -33.91 53.96 -48.75
CA ILE A 70 -35.22 54.49 -49.16
C ILE A 70 -36.34 53.88 -48.29
N MET A 71 -37.34 54.70 -47.93
CA MET A 71 -38.57 54.28 -47.26
C MET A 71 -39.51 53.49 -48.20
N ASN A 72 -40.14 52.42 -47.70
CA ASN A 72 -41.58 52.36 -47.41
C ASN A 72 -42.05 50.90 -47.19
N GLN A 73 -42.74 50.71 -46.06
CA GLN A 73 -43.93 49.87 -45.85
C GLN A 73 -43.75 48.35 -46.07
N ASP A 74 -43.75 47.59 -44.98
CA ASP A 74 -44.92 46.82 -44.54
C ASP A 74 -44.66 46.35 -43.10
N ASP A 75 -45.53 46.78 -42.18
CA ASP A 75 -45.59 46.34 -40.79
C ASP A 75 -46.15 44.89 -40.78
N ASP A 76 -45.40 43.91 -40.27
CA ASP A 76 -45.89 42.66 -39.60
C ASP A 76 -44.84 41.51 -39.52
N ASP A 77 -43.58 41.69 -39.97
CA ASP A 77 -42.52 40.65 -39.86
C ASP A 77 -41.39 40.99 -38.85
N ASP A 78 -41.38 42.18 -38.22
CA ASP A 78 -40.26 42.67 -37.38
C ASP A 78 -40.32 42.22 -35.90
N VAL A 79 -41.40 41.58 -35.43
CA VAL A 79 -41.53 41.19 -34.01
C VAL A 79 -40.77 39.89 -33.70
N ASP A 80 -40.69 38.97 -34.67
CA ASP A 80 -40.01 37.68 -34.48
C ASP A 80 -38.48 37.83 -34.50
N GLU A 81 -37.91 38.80 -35.24
CA GLU A 81 -36.46 39.05 -35.27
C GLU A 81 -35.97 39.83 -34.02
N GLU A 82 -36.75 40.79 -33.50
CA GLU A 82 -36.41 41.50 -32.25
C GLU A 82 -36.54 40.58 -31.01
N GLU A 83 -37.53 39.68 -30.97
CA GLU A 83 -37.66 38.68 -29.89
C GLU A 83 -36.52 37.63 -29.94
N GLU A 84 -36.08 37.19 -31.14
CA GLU A 84 -34.92 36.31 -31.30
C GLU A 84 -33.59 36.99 -30.90
N GLU A 85 -33.38 38.28 -31.25
CA GLU A 85 -32.20 39.05 -30.82
C GLU A 85 -32.17 39.31 -29.30
N GLU A 86 -33.33 39.58 -28.67
CA GLU A 86 -33.44 39.73 -27.22
C GLU A 86 -33.20 38.40 -26.48
N GLU A 87 -33.66 37.26 -27.00
CA GLU A 87 -33.37 35.93 -26.46
C GLU A 87 -31.87 35.58 -26.57
N GLU A 88 -31.22 35.89 -27.70
CA GLU A 88 -29.77 35.70 -27.87
C GLU A 88 -28.93 36.58 -26.92
N GLU A 89 -29.31 37.85 -26.71
CA GLU A 89 -28.64 38.73 -25.74
C GLU A 89 -28.84 38.25 -24.29
N GLN A 90 -30.03 37.76 -23.95
CA GLN A 90 -30.35 37.18 -22.65
C GLN A 90 -29.51 35.91 -22.39
N ASP A 91 -29.40 35.02 -23.37
CA ASP A 91 -28.57 33.81 -23.30
C ASP A 91 -27.08 34.13 -23.14
N HIS A 92 -26.59 35.16 -23.83
CA HIS A 92 -25.21 35.64 -23.67
C HIS A 92 -24.94 36.22 -22.28
N GLN A 93 -25.87 37.00 -21.72
CA GLN A 93 -25.74 37.55 -20.37
C GLN A 93 -25.79 36.46 -19.29
N ASP A 94 -26.63 35.43 -19.47
CA ASP A 94 -26.70 34.28 -18.58
C ASP A 94 -25.42 33.44 -18.64
N MET A 95 -24.87 33.23 -19.82
CA MET A 95 -23.58 32.54 -19.98
C MET A 95 -22.43 33.30 -19.32
N ASP A 96 -22.36 34.62 -19.49
CA ASP A 96 -21.37 35.48 -18.83
C ASP A 96 -21.53 35.48 -17.30
N TYR A 97 -22.78 35.44 -16.81
CA TYR A 97 -23.05 35.28 -15.39
C TYR A 97 -22.44 33.98 -14.84
N TRP A 98 -22.65 32.84 -15.50
CA TRP A 98 -22.11 31.56 -15.04
C TRP A 98 -20.59 31.44 -15.17
N LEU A 99 -19.99 32.06 -16.19
CA LEU A 99 -18.53 32.09 -16.40
C LEU A 99 -17.79 32.82 -15.27
N GLN A 100 -18.46 33.74 -14.57
CA GLN A 100 -17.89 34.51 -13.46
C GLN A 100 -18.16 33.87 -12.08
N ARG A 101 -18.75 32.67 -12.04
CA ARG A 101 -19.09 31.96 -10.81
C ARG A 101 -18.15 30.80 -10.57
N CYS A 102 -17.90 30.53 -9.30
CA CYS A 102 -17.04 29.44 -8.89
C CYS A 102 -17.58 28.10 -9.37
N SER A 103 -16.76 27.32 -10.08
CA SER A 103 -17.10 25.98 -10.59
C SER A 103 -17.31 24.91 -9.51
N ILE A 104 -17.10 25.24 -8.24
CA ILE A 104 -17.33 24.34 -7.10
C ILE A 104 -18.72 24.59 -6.47
N CYS A 105 -19.06 25.85 -6.18
CA CYS A 105 -20.33 26.19 -5.52
C CYS A 105 -21.40 26.76 -6.44
N PHE A 106 -21.03 27.17 -7.66
CA PHE A 106 -21.89 27.83 -8.64
C PHE A 106 -22.56 29.14 -8.14
N ASP A 107 -22.03 29.74 -7.07
CA ASP A 107 -22.65 30.89 -6.40
C ASP A 107 -21.66 32.04 -6.20
N ALA A 108 -20.54 31.82 -5.51
CA ALA A 108 -19.59 32.89 -5.23
C ALA A 108 -18.85 33.37 -6.49
N GLN A 109 -18.51 34.66 -6.51
CA GLN A 109 -17.60 35.25 -7.50
C GLN A 109 -16.19 34.67 -7.37
N LEU A 110 -15.46 34.68 -8.48
CA LEU A 110 -14.09 34.19 -8.56
C LEU A 110 -13.12 35.20 -7.90
N ASP A 111 -12.37 34.73 -6.91
CA ASP A 111 -11.33 35.51 -6.21
C ASP A 111 -10.01 34.73 -6.03
N LEU A 112 -9.89 33.58 -6.70
CA LEU A 112 -8.69 32.75 -6.79
C LEU A 112 -8.51 32.23 -8.22
N CYS A 113 -7.27 32.24 -8.72
CA CYS A 113 -6.87 31.69 -10.02
C CYS A 113 -5.59 30.86 -9.85
N LEU A 114 -5.60 29.63 -10.36
CA LEU A 114 -4.42 28.76 -10.31
C LEU A 114 -3.35 29.22 -11.30
N GLU A 115 -2.08 29.01 -10.94
CA GLU A 115 -0.91 29.57 -11.62
C GLU A 115 -0.64 28.89 -12.97
N TYR A 116 -0.87 27.58 -13.04
CA TYR A 116 -0.58 26.75 -14.22
C TYR A 116 -1.80 26.54 -15.12
N CYS A 117 -2.86 25.91 -14.61
CA CYS A 117 -4.05 25.59 -15.43
C CYS A 117 -5.00 26.78 -15.61
N ARG A 118 -4.82 27.87 -14.86
CA ARG A 118 -5.67 29.08 -14.90
C ARG A 118 -7.12 28.88 -14.52
N ASP A 119 -7.48 27.71 -14.01
CA ASP A 119 -8.81 27.45 -13.45
C ASP A 119 -9.05 28.37 -12.23
N GLN A 120 -10.29 28.84 -12.11
CA GLN A 120 -10.68 29.87 -11.16
C GLN A 120 -11.76 29.36 -10.21
N TYR A 121 -11.68 29.83 -8.96
CA TYR A 121 -12.60 29.44 -7.88
C TYR A 121 -12.85 30.63 -6.96
N CYS A 122 -13.82 30.49 -6.07
CA CYS A 122 -13.78 31.26 -4.83
C CYS A 122 -12.79 30.61 -3.84
N LEU A 123 -12.07 31.42 -3.09
CA LEU A 123 -11.02 31.06 -2.15
C LEU A 123 -11.56 30.13 -1.06
N GLU A 124 -12.80 30.34 -0.62
CA GLU A 124 -13.44 29.50 0.37
C GLU A 124 -13.63 28.07 -0.14
N CYS A 125 -14.16 27.89 -1.34
CA CYS A 125 -14.36 26.57 -1.92
C CYS A 125 -13.03 25.84 -2.14
N PHE A 126 -12.04 26.53 -2.70
CA PHE A 126 -10.72 25.94 -2.90
C PHE A 126 -10.05 25.55 -1.57
N ARG A 127 -10.12 26.41 -0.55
CA ARG A 127 -9.60 26.12 0.80
C ARG A 127 -10.28 24.90 1.42
N ARG A 128 -11.61 24.83 1.35
CA ARG A 128 -12.38 23.70 1.88
C ARG A 128 -12.03 22.40 1.16
N TYR A 129 -11.94 22.45 -0.17
CA TYR A 129 -11.51 21.32 -0.99
C TYR A 129 -10.14 20.80 -0.56
N VAL A 130 -9.11 21.66 -0.52
CA VAL A 130 -7.75 21.24 -0.12
C VAL A 130 -7.75 20.71 1.30
N THR A 131 -8.43 21.38 2.23
CA THR A 131 -8.51 20.93 3.63
C THR A 131 -9.11 19.54 3.71
N GLU A 132 -10.22 19.28 3.04
CA GLU A 132 -10.90 17.98 3.04
C GLU A 132 -10.02 16.88 2.43
N VAL A 133 -9.36 17.15 1.32
CA VAL A 133 -8.43 16.20 0.69
C VAL A 133 -7.27 15.86 1.63
N VAL A 134 -6.72 16.84 2.34
CA VAL A 134 -5.64 16.62 3.30
C VAL A 134 -6.13 15.85 4.53
N THR A 135 -7.27 16.22 5.11
CA THR A 135 -7.79 15.59 6.33
C THR A 135 -8.28 14.16 6.10
N SER A 136 -8.76 13.86 4.89
CA SER A 136 -9.15 12.49 4.50
C SER A 136 -7.96 11.62 4.09
N SER A 137 -6.75 12.18 3.98
CA SER A 137 -5.54 11.49 3.55
C SER A 137 -4.71 10.94 4.71
N TRP A 138 -5.09 9.76 5.19
CA TRP A 138 -4.39 9.03 6.26
C TRP A 138 -3.51 7.88 5.76
N GLY A 139 -3.45 7.68 4.44
CA GLY A 139 -2.66 6.62 3.80
C GLY A 139 -1.16 6.80 3.90
N LEU A 140 -0.42 5.77 3.46
CA LEU A 140 1.03 5.78 3.28
C LEU A 140 1.45 6.21 1.86
N SER A 141 0.50 6.30 0.92
CA SER A 141 0.74 6.87 -0.41
C SER A 141 0.76 8.38 -0.35
N VAL A 142 1.61 9.01 -1.18
CA VAL A 142 1.61 10.47 -1.28
C VAL A 142 0.31 10.96 -1.90
N THR A 143 -0.47 11.73 -1.15
CA THR A 143 -1.66 12.39 -1.68
C THR A 143 -1.22 13.58 -2.52
N LYS A 144 -1.57 13.59 -3.81
CA LYS A 144 -1.37 14.76 -4.67
C LYS A 144 -2.63 15.61 -4.66
N ILE A 145 -2.52 16.88 -4.29
CA ILE A 145 -3.60 17.86 -4.48
C ILE A 145 -3.74 18.11 -5.98
N ARG A 146 -4.97 18.03 -6.50
CA ARG A 146 -5.27 18.18 -7.92
C ARG A 146 -6.25 19.33 -8.13
N CYS A 147 -6.22 19.90 -9.32
CA CYS A 147 -7.25 20.82 -9.75
C CYS A 147 -8.63 20.13 -9.75
N PRO A 148 -9.67 20.71 -9.12
CA PRO A 148 -11.04 20.17 -9.15
C PRO A 148 -11.61 19.99 -10.57
N VAL A 149 -11.14 20.79 -11.54
CA VAL A 149 -11.65 20.79 -12.91
C VAL A 149 -10.75 19.93 -13.81
N CYS A 150 -9.52 20.36 -14.10
CA CYS A 150 -8.66 19.66 -15.05
C CYS A 150 -7.91 18.43 -14.48
N GLN A 151 -7.95 18.22 -13.15
CA GLN A 151 -7.27 17.12 -12.43
C GLN A 151 -5.72 17.16 -12.46
N ASP A 152 -5.13 18.23 -12.99
CA ASP A 152 -3.68 18.42 -12.97
C ASP A 152 -3.17 18.60 -11.52
N PRO A 153 -2.01 18.03 -11.16
CA PRO A 153 -1.42 18.22 -9.84
C PRO A 153 -1.07 19.67 -9.56
N ILE A 154 -1.49 20.18 -8.41
CA ILE A 154 -1.16 21.53 -7.93
C ILE A 154 0.07 21.44 -7.00
N PRO A 155 1.16 22.17 -7.27
CA PRO A 155 2.34 22.18 -6.41
C PRO A 155 2.04 22.68 -4.99
N GLN A 156 2.73 22.12 -3.99
CA GLN A 156 2.57 22.54 -2.59
C GLN A 156 2.92 24.01 -2.37
N SER A 157 3.91 24.54 -3.09
CA SER A 157 4.26 25.97 -3.06
C SER A 157 3.08 26.87 -3.42
N GLU A 158 2.12 26.39 -4.20
CA GLU A 158 0.94 27.12 -4.62
C GLU A 158 -0.22 26.93 -3.64
N TRP A 159 -0.72 25.70 -3.47
CA TRP A 159 -1.94 25.49 -2.67
C TRP A 159 -1.76 25.83 -1.18
N SER A 160 -0.54 25.74 -0.66
CA SER A 160 -0.25 26.07 0.75
C SER A 160 -0.48 27.55 1.06
N LYS A 161 -0.49 28.44 0.05
CA LYS A 161 -0.80 29.87 0.20
C LYS A 161 -2.26 30.10 0.61
N PHE A 162 -3.15 29.16 0.32
CA PHE A 162 -4.61 29.34 0.43
C PHE A 162 -5.24 28.62 1.63
N VAL A 163 -4.46 27.83 2.37
CA VAL A 163 -4.91 27.05 3.54
C VAL A 163 -4.14 27.40 4.81
N PRO A 164 -4.67 27.13 6.01
CA PRO A 164 -3.95 27.34 7.26
C PRO A 164 -2.67 26.48 7.37
N SER A 165 -1.66 26.97 8.09
CA SER A 165 -0.40 26.24 8.34
C SER A 165 -0.62 24.86 8.98
N SER A 166 -1.66 24.70 9.81
CA SER A 166 -2.02 23.40 10.40
C SER A 166 -2.38 22.34 9.36
N VAL A 167 -3.01 22.74 8.25
CA VAL A 167 -3.33 21.84 7.12
C VAL A 167 -2.04 21.43 6.42
N VAL A 168 -1.13 22.37 6.20
CA VAL A 168 0.19 22.09 5.59
C VAL A 168 1.02 21.16 6.48
N GLU A 169 1.04 21.38 7.80
CA GLU A 169 1.69 20.51 8.77
C GLU A 169 1.09 19.11 8.79
N HIS A 170 -0.24 18.99 8.71
CA HIS A 170 -0.93 17.71 8.61
C HIS A 170 -0.53 16.97 7.32
N TYR A 171 -0.58 17.66 6.17
CA TYR A 171 -0.13 17.10 4.90
C TYR A 171 1.32 16.62 4.97
N ASN A 172 2.23 17.44 5.52
CA ASN A 172 3.62 17.04 5.71
C ASN A 172 3.73 15.84 6.65
N ARG A 173 2.91 15.76 7.72
CA ARG A 173 2.82 14.62 8.65
C ARG A 173 2.10 13.39 8.09
N TYR A 174 1.51 13.40 6.91
CA TYR A 174 1.05 12.17 6.25
C TYR A 174 1.83 11.83 4.96
N ASN A 175 2.63 12.75 4.44
CA ASN A 175 3.43 12.54 3.21
C ASN A 175 4.96 12.48 3.40
N GLN A 176 5.49 12.23 4.61
CA GLN A 176 6.93 12.09 4.84
C GLN A 176 7.43 10.84 4.11
N PRO A 177 8.67 10.89 3.60
CA PRO A 177 9.28 9.73 2.99
C PRO A 177 9.44 8.61 4.03
N TYR A 178 9.36 7.35 3.57
CA TYR A 178 9.59 6.16 4.38
C TYR A 178 8.67 5.99 5.59
N ARG A 179 7.41 6.45 5.51
CA ARG A 179 6.42 6.19 6.58
C ARG A 179 6.11 4.72 6.74
N SER A 180 6.39 4.22 7.93
CA SER A 180 6.06 2.86 8.29
C SER A 180 4.56 2.62 8.40
N PHE A 181 4.14 1.43 7.97
CA PHE A 181 2.87 0.87 8.37
C PHE A 181 2.92 0.60 9.87
N SER A 182 1.82 0.84 10.56
CA SER A 182 1.65 0.49 11.96
C SER A 182 0.32 -0.20 12.19
N ARG A 183 0.24 -1.00 13.25
CA ARG A 183 -1.00 -1.62 13.69
C ARG A 183 -1.00 -1.78 15.20
N CYS A 184 -2.14 -1.52 15.83
CA CYS A 184 -2.28 -1.70 17.27
C CYS A 184 -2.43 -3.17 17.65
N CYS A 185 -1.78 -3.57 18.74
CA CYS A 185 -1.95 -4.88 19.34
C CYS A 185 -3.41 -5.08 19.79
N PRO A 186 -4.09 -6.18 19.40
CA PRO A 186 -5.49 -6.42 19.77
C PRO A 186 -5.71 -6.66 21.26
N ASN A 187 -4.65 -6.85 22.04
CA ASN A 187 -4.73 -7.15 23.47
C ASN A 187 -4.44 -5.95 24.38
N CYS A 188 -3.57 -5.03 23.96
CA CYS A 188 -3.13 -3.91 24.83
C CYS A 188 -3.04 -2.57 24.12
N GLU A 189 -3.53 -2.49 22.88
CA GLU A 189 -3.63 -1.29 22.03
C GLU A 189 -2.29 -0.60 21.74
N THR A 190 -1.17 -1.22 22.10
CA THR A 190 0.16 -0.69 21.81
C THR A 190 0.38 -0.71 20.31
N GLU A 191 0.72 0.45 19.75
CA GLU A 191 1.10 0.59 18.35
C GLU A 191 2.38 -0.19 18.07
N VAL A 192 2.35 -1.05 17.05
CA VAL A 192 3.48 -1.85 16.60
C VAL A 192 3.85 -1.45 15.19
N ILE A 193 5.14 -1.18 14.99
CA ILE A 193 5.74 -0.78 13.72
C ILE A 193 6.64 -1.92 13.22
N PRO A 194 6.18 -2.77 12.28
CA PRO A 194 6.94 -3.95 11.83
C PRO A 194 8.17 -3.62 10.99
N CYS A 195 8.18 -2.48 10.29
CA CYS A 195 9.25 -2.10 9.38
C CYS A 195 9.72 -0.69 9.71
N ASN A 196 11.01 -0.47 9.93
CA ASN A 196 11.59 0.84 10.18
C ASN A 196 12.75 1.11 9.21
N HIS A 197 12.71 2.24 8.51
CA HIS A 197 13.78 2.66 7.60
C HIS A 197 14.97 3.28 8.35
N GLN A 198 14.76 3.79 9.57
CA GLN A 198 15.75 4.56 10.33
C GLN A 198 16.66 3.72 11.22
N ASP A 199 16.65 2.39 11.12
CA ASP A 199 17.56 1.54 11.90
C ASP A 199 18.99 1.64 11.35
N THR A 200 19.66 2.74 11.69
CA THR A 200 21.00 3.17 11.28
C THR A 200 22.15 2.26 11.74
N PHE A 201 21.85 1.10 12.33
CA PHE A 201 22.83 0.18 12.90
C PHE A 201 23.22 -0.99 11.99
N TYR A 202 22.50 -1.25 10.89
CA TYR A 202 22.84 -2.33 9.97
C TYR A 202 23.69 -1.83 8.80
N GLN A 203 24.96 -1.59 9.06
CA GLN A 203 25.97 -1.41 8.02
C GLN A 203 26.19 -2.74 7.29
N GLY A 204 25.65 -2.87 6.08
CA GLY A 204 25.85 -4.08 5.30
C GLY A 204 25.16 -4.11 3.93
N GLY A 205 24.02 -3.44 3.78
CA GLY A 205 23.31 -3.29 2.51
C GLY A 205 23.21 -4.60 1.70
N PRO A 206 23.32 -4.54 0.36
CA PRO A 206 23.32 -5.72 -0.50
C PRO A 206 24.41 -6.75 -0.19
N LYS A 207 25.58 -6.30 0.28
CA LYS A 207 26.70 -7.21 0.65
C LYS A 207 26.31 -8.13 1.81
N ARG A 208 25.56 -7.65 2.79
CA ARG A 208 25.09 -8.47 3.90
C ARG A 208 24.15 -9.56 3.42
N VAL A 209 23.19 -9.22 2.55
CA VAL A 209 22.28 -10.21 1.95
C VAL A 209 23.06 -11.25 1.15
N TYR A 210 24.06 -10.84 0.35
CA TYR A 210 24.93 -11.77 -0.36
C TYR A 210 25.64 -12.75 0.58
N THR A 211 26.22 -12.27 1.67
CA THR A 211 26.87 -13.11 2.69
C THR A 211 25.88 -14.08 3.31
N MET A 212 24.69 -13.61 3.70
CA MET A 212 23.65 -14.46 4.29
C MET A 212 23.21 -15.60 3.35
N LEU A 213 23.08 -15.32 2.05
CA LEU A 213 22.74 -16.34 1.06
C LEU A 213 23.87 -17.35 0.86
N LYS A 214 25.13 -16.89 0.84
CA LYS A 214 26.29 -17.80 0.78
C LYS A 214 26.38 -18.71 2.00
N GLU A 215 26.25 -18.14 3.19
CA GLU A 215 26.23 -18.88 4.46
C GLU A 215 25.11 -19.92 4.45
N LEU A 216 23.90 -19.54 4.02
CA LEU A 216 22.75 -20.44 3.92
C LEU A 216 23.00 -21.65 3.03
N ILE A 217 23.62 -21.44 1.85
CA ILE A 217 23.96 -22.54 0.93
C ILE A 217 25.07 -23.44 1.52
N GLN A 218 26.02 -22.86 2.25
CA GLN A 218 27.18 -23.57 2.80
C GLN A 218 26.84 -24.38 4.05
N SER A 219 25.97 -23.87 4.93
CA SER A 219 25.65 -24.48 6.22
C SER A 219 24.75 -25.73 6.12
N ASN A 220 24.11 -25.95 4.96
CA ASN A 220 23.10 -27.00 4.79
C ASN A 220 23.60 -28.12 3.88
N HIS A 221 24.33 -29.07 4.47
CA HIS A 221 24.89 -30.24 3.78
C HIS A 221 23.86 -31.33 3.42
N ASN A 222 22.64 -31.25 3.96
CA ASN A 222 21.59 -32.25 3.73
C ASN A 222 20.99 -32.18 2.32
N ILE A 223 21.07 -31.02 1.66
CA ILE A 223 20.55 -30.80 0.32
C ILE A 223 21.62 -31.17 -0.71
N GLN A 224 21.26 -32.01 -1.68
CA GLN A 224 22.15 -32.38 -2.80
C GLN A 224 22.69 -31.13 -3.52
N GLU A 225 23.97 -31.16 -3.92
CA GLU A 225 24.63 -29.99 -4.54
C GLU A 225 23.92 -29.48 -5.81
N ASN A 226 23.28 -30.38 -6.56
CA ASN A 226 22.55 -30.07 -7.81
C ASN A 226 21.04 -29.85 -7.61
N SER A 227 20.58 -29.59 -6.39
CA SER A 227 19.16 -29.32 -6.17
C SER A 227 18.73 -28.01 -6.85
N LEU A 228 17.51 -28.00 -7.39
CA LEU A 228 16.91 -26.82 -8.03
C LEU A 228 16.87 -25.61 -7.09
N GLU A 229 16.60 -25.83 -5.80
CA GLU A 229 16.49 -24.80 -4.78
C GLU A 229 17.85 -24.14 -4.52
N LYS A 230 18.93 -24.92 -4.47
CA LYS A 230 20.30 -24.41 -4.34
C LYS A 230 20.71 -23.65 -5.61
N GLN A 231 20.38 -24.17 -6.78
CA GLN A 231 20.62 -23.48 -8.06
C GLN A 231 19.87 -22.15 -8.12
N ASN A 232 18.61 -22.08 -7.71
CA ASN A 232 17.81 -20.85 -7.69
C ASN A 232 18.49 -19.76 -6.86
N ILE A 233 19.00 -20.09 -5.65
CA ILE A 233 19.74 -19.10 -4.83
C ILE A 233 21.06 -18.72 -5.50
N GLN A 234 21.79 -19.68 -6.08
CA GLN A 234 23.06 -19.40 -6.76
C GLN A 234 22.89 -18.45 -7.95
N HIS A 235 21.79 -18.54 -8.70
CA HIS A 235 21.51 -17.63 -9.82
C HIS A 235 21.25 -16.19 -9.37
N LEU A 236 20.84 -15.97 -8.11
CA LEU A 236 20.58 -14.64 -7.56
C LEU A 236 21.87 -13.95 -7.08
N LEU A 237 22.91 -14.70 -6.69
CA LEU A 237 24.15 -14.14 -6.15
C LEU A 237 24.84 -13.11 -7.08
N PRO A 238 25.00 -13.35 -8.40
CA PRO A 238 25.61 -12.37 -9.30
C PRO A 238 24.80 -11.07 -9.42
N ILE A 239 23.47 -11.15 -9.32
CA ILE A 239 22.58 -9.98 -9.39
C ILE A 239 22.79 -9.11 -8.15
N ILE A 240 22.88 -9.72 -6.96
CA ILE A 240 23.17 -9.02 -5.69
C ILE A 240 24.56 -8.40 -5.68
N GLU A 241 25.55 -9.13 -6.16
CA GLU A 241 26.94 -8.68 -6.22
C GLU A 241 27.11 -7.46 -7.12
N ARG A 242 26.41 -7.44 -8.27
CA ARG A 242 26.41 -6.34 -9.23
C ARG A 242 25.43 -5.21 -8.88
N GLN A 243 24.50 -5.46 -7.96
CA GLN A 243 23.38 -4.58 -7.65
C GLN A 243 22.53 -4.25 -8.90
N ASP A 244 22.28 -5.27 -9.71
CA ASP A 244 21.60 -5.12 -11.00
C ASP A 244 20.06 -5.03 -10.82
N TRP A 245 19.60 -3.90 -10.28
CA TRP A 245 18.19 -3.53 -10.15
C TRP A 245 18.03 -2.02 -10.14
N ASN A 246 16.77 -1.59 -10.24
CA ASN A 246 16.36 -0.21 -10.02
C ASN A 246 15.07 -0.20 -9.19
N ASN A 247 14.52 0.99 -8.95
CA ASN A 247 13.34 1.16 -8.10
C ASN A 247 12.06 0.47 -8.62
N SER A 248 11.95 0.21 -9.93
CA SER A 248 10.79 -0.50 -10.50
C SER A 248 10.96 -2.03 -10.45
N THR A 249 12.20 -2.54 -10.56
CA THR A 249 12.48 -3.99 -10.56
C THR A 249 12.77 -4.56 -9.17
N LEU A 250 13.22 -3.75 -8.22
CA LEU A 250 13.58 -4.19 -6.87
C LEU A 250 12.46 -4.95 -6.12
N PRO A 251 11.18 -4.55 -6.16
CA PRO A 251 10.10 -5.32 -5.52
C PRO A 251 9.93 -6.74 -6.08
N HIS A 252 10.16 -6.92 -7.39
CA HIS A 252 10.10 -8.24 -8.01
C HIS A 252 11.32 -9.08 -7.63
N PHE A 253 12.51 -8.46 -7.64
CA PHE A 253 13.74 -9.12 -7.23
C PHE A 253 13.71 -9.55 -5.75
N TYR A 254 13.17 -8.69 -4.88
CA TYR A 254 12.87 -9.03 -3.49
C TYR A 254 12.00 -10.28 -3.39
N GLN A 255 10.89 -10.32 -4.14
CA GLN A 255 9.99 -11.47 -4.15
C GLN A 255 10.70 -12.76 -4.58
N GLN A 256 11.53 -12.69 -5.63
CA GLN A 256 12.31 -13.85 -6.10
C GLN A 256 13.27 -14.38 -5.02
N ILE A 257 14.00 -13.49 -4.33
CA ILE A 257 14.91 -13.87 -3.24
C ILE A 257 14.14 -14.56 -2.11
N ILE A 258 13.06 -13.96 -1.62
CA ILE A 258 12.31 -14.49 -0.48
C ILE A 258 11.71 -15.86 -0.82
N LEU A 259 11.10 -16.02 -2.00
CA LEU A 259 10.55 -17.30 -2.43
C LEU A 259 11.63 -18.38 -2.60
N ALA A 260 12.79 -18.04 -3.18
CA ALA A 260 13.88 -18.99 -3.35
C ALA A 260 14.44 -19.47 -2.01
N VAL A 261 14.61 -18.56 -1.04
CA VAL A 261 15.09 -18.89 0.31
C VAL A 261 14.06 -19.72 1.08
N MET A 262 12.78 -19.34 1.04
CA MET A 262 11.71 -20.11 1.69
C MET A 262 11.62 -21.53 1.12
N ALA A 263 11.69 -21.69 -0.21
CA ALA A 263 11.68 -23.01 -0.86
C ALA A 263 12.88 -23.86 -0.44
N PHE A 264 14.07 -23.26 -0.35
CA PHE A 264 15.28 -23.94 0.13
C PHE A 264 15.15 -24.39 1.59
N GLU A 265 14.67 -23.51 2.48
CA GLU A 265 14.46 -23.84 3.89
C GLU A 265 13.39 -24.92 4.08
N GLN A 266 12.29 -24.86 3.31
CA GLN A 266 11.25 -25.89 3.31
C GLN A 266 11.80 -27.25 2.90
N LYS A 267 12.61 -27.30 1.83
CA LYS A 267 13.24 -28.55 1.39
C LYS A 267 14.18 -29.11 2.45
N ASN A 268 15.01 -28.26 3.05
CA ASN A 268 15.93 -28.69 4.10
C ASN A 268 15.17 -29.28 5.31
N PHE A 269 14.05 -28.64 5.69
CA PHE A 269 13.18 -29.13 6.75
C PHE A 269 12.55 -30.49 6.39
N ASN A 270 12.05 -30.64 5.17
CA ASN A 270 11.49 -31.91 4.68
C ASN A 270 12.54 -33.04 4.60
N ASP A 271 13.75 -32.76 4.13
CA ASP A 271 14.84 -33.75 4.05
C ASP A 271 15.31 -34.18 5.45
N MET A 272 15.41 -33.23 6.39
CA MET A 272 15.76 -33.50 7.78
C MET A 272 14.69 -34.36 8.49
N THR A 273 13.41 -33.99 8.35
CA THR A 273 12.30 -34.74 8.94
C THR A 273 12.20 -36.15 8.36
N HIS A 274 12.38 -36.30 7.05
CA HIS A 274 12.42 -37.61 6.39
C HIS A 274 13.59 -38.47 6.88
N HIS A 275 14.80 -37.91 7.01
CA HIS A 275 15.96 -38.62 7.54
C HIS A 275 15.75 -39.09 8.99
N ASN A 276 15.16 -38.23 9.83
CA ASN A 276 14.80 -38.54 11.20
C ASN A 276 13.75 -39.65 11.28
N GLU A 277 12.76 -39.66 10.38
CA GLU A 277 11.75 -40.72 10.32
C GLU A 277 12.37 -42.07 9.92
N ILE A 278 13.25 -42.10 8.90
CA ILE A 278 14.00 -43.31 8.51
C ILE A 278 14.82 -43.84 9.70
N ARG A 279 15.51 -42.95 10.42
CA ARG A 279 16.30 -43.33 11.60
C ARG A 279 15.42 -43.95 12.70
N ARG A 280 14.23 -43.39 12.95
CA ARG A 280 13.26 -43.95 13.90
C ARG A 280 12.76 -45.33 13.48
N ARG A 281 12.42 -45.54 12.21
CA ARG A 281 11.99 -46.86 11.70
C ARG A 281 13.09 -47.92 11.87
N ARG A 282 14.34 -47.58 11.50
CA ARG A 282 15.49 -48.49 11.69
C ARG A 282 15.75 -48.84 13.15
N MET A 283 15.46 -47.94 14.09
CA MET A 283 15.57 -48.22 15.53
C MET A 283 14.45 -49.15 16.03
N MET A 284 13.25 -49.09 15.44
CA MET A 284 12.13 -49.99 15.79
C MET A 284 12.23 -51.37 15.13
N GLU A 285 12.91 -51.48 13.99
CA GLU A 285 13.13 -52.74 13.24
C GLU A 285 14.43 -53.47 13.65
N ALA A 286 15.19 -52.95 14.61
CA ALA A 286 16.40 -53.61 15.10
C ALA A 286 16.04 -55.00 15.66
N PRO A 287 16.63 -56.10 15.16
CA PRO A 287 16.33 -57.44 15.66
C PRO A 287 16.68 -57.51 17.14
N GLN A 288 15.74 -57.96 17.96
CA GLN A 288 16.02 -58.29 19.35
C GLN A 288 17.13 -59.35 19.35
N SER A 289 18.34 -58.94 19.72
CA SER A 289 19.44 -59.88 19.99
C SER A 289 18.92 -60.94 20.96
N PRO A 290 19.15 -62.24 20.69
CA PRO A 290 18.70 -63.29 21.61
C PRO A 290 19.42 -63.10 22.95
N GLN A 291 18.70 -62.60 23.95
CA GLN A 291 19.23 -62.55 25.31
C GLN A 291 19.32 -63.98 25.86
N PRO A 292 20.44 -64.35 26.51
CA PRO A 292 20.55 -65.65 27.17
C PRO A 292 19.50 -65.76 28.28
N GLN A 293 18.85 -66.92 28.34
CA GLN A 293 17.88 -67.28 29.37
C GLN A 293 18.55 -67.33 30.75
N GLN A 294 18.60 -66.21 31.47
CA GLN A 294 18.82 -66.18 32.92
C GLN A 294 18.48 -64.78 33.46
N GLN A 295 17.18 -64.54 33.69
CA GLN A 295 16.60 -63.75 34.80
C GLN A 295 15.10 -63.54 34.56
N GLN A 296 14.34 -64.64 34.64
CA GLN A 296 12.92 -64.59 35.00
C GLN A 296 12.83 -64.59 36.53
N GLN A 297 13.13 -63.47 37.18
CA GLN A 297 12.67 -63.18 38.55
C GLN A 297 13.01 -61.73 38.91
N GLN A 298 12.28 -60.79 38.31
CA GLN A 298 11.96 -59.45 38.84
C GLN A 298 11.01 -58.76 37.84
N GLN A 299 9.85 -59.40 37.62
CA GLN A 299 8.68 -58.77 37.01
C GLN A 299 7.53 -58.84 38.00
N GLN A 300 7.60 -57.99 39.02
CA GLN A 300 6.44 -57.48 39.75
C GLN A 300 6.95 -56.27 40.53
N GLU A 301 6.24 -55.14 40.38
CA GLU A 301 6.51 -53.83 41.00
C GLU A 301 7.43 -52.86 40.24
N SER A 302 6.91 -52.27 39.16
CA SER A 302 6.91 -50.81 38.93
C SER A 302 6.32 -50.49 37.54
N GLN A 303 4.99 -50.48 37.44
CA GLN A 303 4.32 -49.73 36.37
C GLN A 303 4.13 -48.28 36.83
N LEU A 304 4.22 -47.37 35.85
CA LEU A 304 4.11 -45.91 35.93
C LEU A 304 5.38 -45.13 36.26
N SER A 305 6.39 -45.25 35.40
CA SER A 305 6.97 -44.03 34.82
C SER A 305 7.06 -44.23 33.31
N ALA A 306 6.69 -43.22 32.53
CA ALA A 306 6.60 -43.28 31.08
C ALA A 306 7.76 -42.49 30.44
N PRO A 307 8.93 -43.11 30.18
CA PRO A 307 10.01 -42.44 29.46
C PRO A 307 9.63 -42.17 28.00
N SER A 308 8.79 -43.02 27.40
CA SER A 308 8.38 -42.91 25.99
C SER A 308 7.43 -41.73 25.74
N VAL A 309 6.56 -41.38 26.68
CA VAL A 309 5.65 -40.22 26.55
C VAL A 309 6.41 -38.90 26.76
N LEU A 310 7.39 -38.87 27.69
CA LEU A 310 8.28 -37.72 27.87
C LEU A 310 9.19 -37.48 26.66
N MET A 311 9.71 -38.52 26.01
CA MET A 311 10.49 -38.35 24.76
C MET A 311 9.63 -37.95 23.56
N ILE A 312 8.40 -38.47 23.42
CA ILE A 312 7.47 -38.08 22.34
C ILE A 312 6.97 -36.64 22.56
N ASN A 313 6.67 -36.24 23.81
CA ASN A 313 6.26 -34.87 24.13
C ASN A 313 7.42 -33.88 24.02
N ASN A 314 8.65 -34.26 24.36
CA ASN A 314 9.84 -33.43 24.10
C ASN A 314 10.12 -33.32 22.60
N CYS A 315 10.02 -34.40 21.81
CA CYS A 315 10.12 -34.32 20.34
C CYS A 315 9.00 -33.48 19.74
N ARG A 316 7.77 -33.53 20.26
CA ARG A 316 6.63 -32.71 19.81
C ARG A 316 6.85 -31.23 20.12
N MET A 317 7.32 -30.92 21.34
CA MET A 317 7.70 -29.55 21.73
C MET A 317 8.94 -29.03 20.98
N GLU A 318 9.88 -29.89 20.58
CA GLU A 318 11.00 -29.53 19.69
C GLU A 318 10.52 -29.29 18.26
N MET A 319 9.62 -30.12 17.72
CA MET A 319 9.01 -29.92 16.40
C MET A 319 8.14 -28.65 16.34
N ASP A 320 7.43 -28.30 17.43
CA ASP A 320 6.66 -27.04 17.53
C ASP A 320 7.59 -25.81 17.63
N LYS A 321 8.78 -25.95 18.25
CA LYS A 321 9.83 -24.91 18.25
C LYS A 321 10.56 -24.81 16.90
N GLU A 322 10.73 -25.91 16.19
CA GLU A 322 11.34 -25.97 14.84
C GLU A 322 10.38 -25.44 13.76
N MET A 323 9.07 -25.67 13.90
CA MET A 323 8.06 -25.02 13.06
C MET A 323 8.02 -23.51 13.28
N ASN A 324 8.23 -23.04 14.50
CA ASN A 324 8.44 -21.63 14.83
C ASN A 324 9.78 -21.04 14.32
N MET A 325 10.65 -21.86 13.72
CA MET A 325 11.95 -21.45 13.15
C MET A 325 12.03 -21.60 11.61
N LEU A 326 10.99 -22.16 10.98
CA LEU A 326 10.90 -22.23 9.54
C LEU A 326 10.84 -20.81 8.97
N HIS A 327 11.62 -20.55 7.92
CA HIS A 327 11.73 -19.23 7.27
C HIS A 327 12.44 -18.13 8.06
N LYS A 328 13.17 -18.46 9.14
CA LYS A 328 13.97 -17.48 9.89
C LYS A 328 15.03 -16.78 9.04
N ASN A 329 15.67 -17.48 8.10
CA ASN A 329 16.69 -16.86 7.24
C ASN A 329 16.01 -15.94 6.21
N ALA A 330 14.89 -16.38 5.63
CA ALA A 330 14.07 -15.53 4.77
C ALA A 330 13.65 -14.23 5.48
N LEU A 331 13.19 -14.32 6.73
CA LEU A 331 12.81 -13.16 7.55
C LEU A 331 14.00 -12.21 7.78
N ALA A 332 15.17 -12.74 8.14
CA ALA A 332 16.36 -11.94 8.39
C ALA A 332 16.86 -11.25 7.11
N ILE A 333 16.84 -11.96 5.97
CA ILE A 333 17.19 -11.39 4.65
C ILE A 333 16.21 -10.27 4.30
N SER A 334 14.92 -10.54 4.46
CA SER A 334 13.87 -9.57 4.19
C SER A 334 14.04 -8.27 4.99
N LYS A 335 14.28 -8.38 6.31
CA LYS A 335 14.57 -7.22 7.17
C LYS A 335 15.80 -6.45 6.72
N THR A 336 16.83 -7.15 6.22
CA THR A 336 18.04 -6.49 5.69
C THR A 336 17.76 -5.76 4.37
N MET A 337 16.90 -6.32 3.50
CA MET A 337 16.52 -5.69 2.23
C MET A 337 15.70 -4.41 2.42
N LEU A 338 14.91 -4.30 3.50
CA LEU A 338 14.18 -3.07 3.85
C LEU A 338 15.10 -1.87 4.16
N LEU A 339 16.40 -2.10 4.32
CA LEU A 339 17.43 -1.10 4.60
C LEU A 339 18.30 -0.77 3.37
N PHE A 340 17.93 -1.28 2.18
CA PHE A 340 18.60 -0.89 0.94
C PHE A 340 18.29 0.56 0.59
N ASP A 341 19.22 1.22 -0.10
CA ASP A 341 18.97 2.54 -0.66
C ASP A 341 17.95 2.43 -1.81
N MET A 342 16.78 3.03 -1.61
CA MET A 342 15.67 3.03 -2.57
C MET A 342 14.77 4.24 -2.36
N LYS A 343 13.98 4.59 -3.37
CA LYS A 343 12.99 5.66 -3.30
C LYS A 343 11.89 5.32 -2.29
N PRO A 344 11.27 6.31 -1.61
CA PRO A 344 10.20 6.09 -0.63
C PRO A 344 9.04 5.22 -1.14
N ASP A 345 8.62 5.41 -2.39
CA ASP A 345 7.55 4.61 -3.00
C ASP A 345 7.93 3.14 -3.17
N THR A 346 9.19 2.85 -3.50
CA THR A 346 9.71 1.49 -3.60
C THR A 346 9.79 0.85 -2.21
N TRP A 347 10.27 1.59 -1.22
CA TRP A 347 10.31 1.12 0.17
C TRP A 347 8.92 0.80 0.70
N ARG A 348 7.92 1.66 0.43
CA ARG A 348 6.51 1.40 0.80
C ARG A 348 6.00 0.08 0.22
N LYS A 349 6.31 -0.21 -1.05
CA LYS A 349 5.94 -1.48 -1.71
C LYS A 349 6.61 -2.67 -1.02
N LEU A 350 7.92 -2.58 -0.77
CA LEU A 350 8.68 -3.65 -0.10
C LEU A 350 8.18 -3.92 1.32
N GLN A 351 7.81 -2.89 2.08
CA GLN A 351 7.20 -3.03 3.40
C GLN A 351 5.93 -3.90 3.35
N PHE A 352 5.03 -3.66 2.40
CA PHE A 352 3.82 -4.47 2.28
C PHE A 352 4.11 -5.88 1.79
N GLN A 353 5.08 -6.08 0.90
CA GLN A 353 5.54 -7.42 0.54
C GLN A 353 6.17 -8.16 1.74
N HIS A 354 6.95 -7.48 2.58
CA HIS A 354 7.48 -8.02 3.83
C HIS A 354 6.36 -8.50 4.74
N ILE A 355 5.36 -7.66 5.02
CA ILE A 355 4.20 -8.02 5.84
C ILE A 355 3.40 -9.16 5.19
N GLY A 356 3.36 -9.23 3.86
CA GLY A 356 2.72 -10.32 3.12
C GLY A 356 3.38 -11.68 3.32
N PHE A 357 4.71 -11.72 3.37
CA PHE A 357 5.48 -12.95 3.64
C PHE A 357 5.59 -13.28 5.14
N PHE A 358 5.66 -12.26 5.98
CA PHE A 358 5.92 -12.34 7.42
C PHE A 358 4.86 -11.55 8.17
N SER A 359 3.65 -12.11 8.25
CA SER A 359 2.49 -11.42 8.79
C SER A 359 2.42 -11.43 10.31
N ASN A 360 3.14 -12.30 11.01
CA ASN A 360 3.07 -12.39 12.47
C ASN A 360 4.10 -11.48 13.15
N VAL A 361 3.68 -10.81 14.22
CA VAL A 361 4.54 -9.97 15.05
C VAL A 361 4.22 -10.12 16.53
N ASP A 362 5.25 -10.07 17.37
CA ASP A 362 5.10 -10.03 18.82
C ASP A 362 4.92 -8.59 19.30
N CYS A 363 3.91 -8.36 20.13
CA CYS A 363 3.76 -7.05 20.78
C CYS A 363 4.91 -6.81 21.77
N PRO A 364 5.63 -5.67 21.69
CA PRO A 364 6.76 -5.39 22.59
C PRO A 364 6.34 -5.18 24.04
N LYS A 365 5.06 -4.89 24.30
CA LYS A 365 4.53 -4.63 25.65
C LYS A 365 3.96 -5.87 26.32
N CYS A 366 3.07 -6.61 25.64
CA CYS A 366 2.38 -7.75 26.24
C CYS A 366 2.80 -9.12 25.68
N LEU A 367 3.75 -9.16 24.74
CA LEU A 367 4.31 -10.36 24.13
C LEU A 367 3.29 -11.25 23.39
N VAL A 368 2.07 -10.75 23.18
CA VAL A 368 1.06 -11.45 22.36
C VAL A 368 1.44 -11.33 20.89
N THR A 369 1.52 -12.47 20.22
CA THR A 369 1.69 -12.57 18.77
C THR A 369 0.37 -12.33 18.06
N PHE A 370 0.38 -11.47 17.04
CA PHE A 370 -0.80 -11.16 16.24
C PHE A 370 -0.45 -10.94 14.77
N CYS A 371 -1.45 -11.06 13.91
CA CYS A 371 -1.33 -10.92 12.47
C CYS A 371 -1.40 -9.44 12.06
N LEU A 372 -0.34 -8.94 11.43
CA LEU A 372 -0.21 -7.59 10.87
C LEU A 372 -1.18 -7.34 9.71
N GLN A 373 -1.62 -8.38 9.00
CA GLN A 373 -2.55 -8.23 7.90
C GLN A 373 -3.98 -7.96 8.40
N CYS A 374 -4.49 -8.72 9.37
CA CYS A 374 -5.90 -8.61 9.84
C CYS A 374 -6.05 -7.94 11.20
N GLY A 375 -5.00 -7.93 12.03
CA GLY A 375 -4.99 -7.42 13.39
C GLY A 375 -5.58 -8.35 14.44
N GLN A 376 -5.95 -9.57 14.05
CA GLN A 376 -6.37 -10.60 14.99
C GLN A 376 -5.17 -11.39 15.51
N ARG A 377 -5.39 -12.23 16.53
CA ARG A 377 -4.37 -13.16 17.05
C ARG A 377 -3.78 -14.02 15.93
N GLU A 378 -2.55 -14.50 16.14
CA GLU A 378 -1.89 -15.40 15.20
C GLU A 378 -2.79 -16.60 14.82
N HIS A 379 -2.84 -16.90 13.52
CA HIS A 379 -3.67 -17.97 12.97
C HIS A 379 -2.86 -18.82 11.98
N ALA A 380 -2.09 -19.76 12.52
CA ALA A 380 -1.23 -20.65 11.74
C ALA A 380 -2.04 -21.45 10.70
N ASN A 381 -1.54 -21.50 9.46
CA ASN A 381 -2.10 -22.26 8.34
C ASN A 381 -3.51 -21.87 7.89
N LEU A 382 -4.02 -20.70 8.31
CA LEU A 382 -5.28 -20.15 7.85
C LEU A 382 -5.04 -18.80 7.19
N THR A 383 -5.78 -18.53 6.12
CA THR A 383 -5.99 -17.16 5.65
C THR A 383 -6.69 -16.36 6.75
N CYS A 384 -6.55 -15.04 6.71
CA CYS A 384 -7.21 -14.21 7.71
C CYS A 384 -8.73 -14.34 7.62
N GLU A 385 -9.27 -14.47 6.40
CA GLU A 385 -10.69 -14.66 6.14
C GLU A 385 -11.20 -15.97 6.76
N GLU A 386 -10.48 -17.08 6.61
CA GLU A 386 -10.80 -18.34 7.29
C GLU A 386 -10.71 -18.22 8.81
N SER A 387 -9.70 -17.52 9.32
CA SER A 387 -9.57 -17.25 10.75
C SER A 387 -10.75 -16.44 11.29
N MET A 388 -11.18 -15.43 10.54
CA MET A 388 -12.36 -14.61 10.89
C MET A 388 -13.64 -15.44 10.81
N GLN A 389 -13.78 -16.32 9.82
CA GLN A 389 -14.93 -17.21 9.72
C GLN A 389 -15.01 -18.16 10.92
N LYS A 390 -13.87 -18.70 11.39
CA LYS A 390 -13.83 -19.51 12.62
C LYS A 390 -14.26 -18.76 13.87
N ILE A 391 -13.99 -17.45 13.96
CA ILE A 391 -14.49 -16.62 15.07
C ILE A 391 -16.03 -16.61 15.05
N VAL A 392 -16.62 -16.49 13.86
CA VAL A 392 -18.08 -16.49 13.66
C VAL A 392 -18.70 -17.86 13.96
N ASP A 393 -18.05 -18.94 13.56
CA ASP A 393 -18.60 -20.30 13.71
C ASP A 393 -18.51 -20.82 15.15
N ASN A 394 -17.41 -20.52 15.85
CA ASN A 394 -17.15 -21.08 17.18
C ASN A 394 -17.93 -20.40 18.31
N ASN A 395 -18.45 -19.18 18.08
CA ASN A 395 -19.28 -18.42 19.04
C ASN A 395 -18.71 -18.27 20.47
N TYR A 396 -17.37 -18.28 20.63
CA TYR A 396 -16.72 -18.08 21.95
C TYR A 396 -16.58 -16.61 22.34
N GLU A 397 -16.56 -15.71 21.36
CA GLU A 397 -16.41 -14.27 21.56
C GLU A 397 -17.76 -13.60 21.89
N PRO A 398 -17.77 -12.36 22.41
CA PRO A 398 -19.00 -11.60 22.61
C PRO A 398 -19.84 -11.49 21.32
N ILE A 399 -21.17 -11.58 21.45
CA ILE A 399 -22.11 -11.59 20.31
C ILE A 399 -21.90 -10.36 19.41
N GLU A 400 -21.76 -9.17 19.99
CA GLU A 400 -21.53 -7.93 19.25
C GLU A 400 -20.23 -7.98 18.41
N PHE A 401 -19.17 -8.61 18.92
CA PHE A 401 -17.93 -8.80 18.19
C PHE A 401 -18.12 -9.77 17.03
N ILE A 402 -18.81 -10.89 17.26
CA ILE A 402 -19.13 -11.88 16.21
C ILE A 402 -19.95 -11.25 15.09
N GLU A 403 -20.95 -10.44 15.43
CA GLU A 403 -21.77 -9.72 14.45
C GLU A 403 -20.94 -8.72 13.63
N THR A 404 -20.01 -8.01 14.28
CA THR A 404 -19.05 -7.12 13.62
C THR A 404 -18.19 -7.89 12.61
N VAL A 405 -17.60 -9.02 13.01
CA VAL A 405 -16.77 -9.86 12.13
C VAL A 405 -17.60 -10.43 10.98
N ARG A 406 -18.82 -10.90 11.25
CA ARG A 406 -19.74 -11.41 10.23
C ARG A 406 -20.11 -10.33 9.21
N TRP A 407 -20.36 -9.10 9.67
CA TRP A 407 -20.63 -7.97 8.80
C TRP A 407 -19.41 -7.61 7.94
N GLN A 408 -18.20 -7.62 8.52
CA GLN A 408 -16.95 -7.37 7.80
C GLN A 408 -16.71 -8.39 6.68
N LEU A 409 -16.89 -9.69 6.96
CA LEU A 409 -16.73 -10.76 5.97
C LEU A 409 -17.73 -10.63 4.81
N LYS A 410 -18.97 -10.20 5.12
CA LYS A 410 -20.03 -10.06 4.13
C LYS A 410 -19.85 -8.82 3.24
N ASN A 411 -19.58 -7.66 3.84
CA ASN A 411 -19.68 -6.37 3.15
C ASN A 411 -18.33 -5.78 2.76
N SER A 412 -17.21 -6.34 3.24
CA SER A 412 -15.89 -5.80 2.93
C SER A 412 -15.04 -6.79 2.14
N ARG A 413 -14.04 -6.24 1.45
CA ARG A 413 -12.99 -6.98 0.76
C ARG A 413 -11.63 -6.41 1.15
N ARG A 414 -10.61 -7.25 1.08
CA ARG A 414 -9.25 -6.84 1.44
C ARG A 414 -8.52 -6.27 0.25
N CYS A 415 -7.75 -5.21 0.48
CA CYS A 415 -6.75 -4.79 -0.49
C CYS A 415 -5.74 -5.94 -0.70
N PRO A 416 -5.51 -6.39 -1.94
CA PRO A 416 -4.56 -7.47 -2.23
C PRO A 416 -3.10 -7.08 -1.92
N ASN A 417 -2.80 -5.79 -1.77
CA ASN A 417 -1.45 -5.29 -1.47
C ASN A 417 -1.20 -5.12 0.04
N CYS A 418 -2.06 -4.40 0.76
CA CYS A 418 -1.85 -4.10 2.20
C CYS A 418 -2.82 -4.80 3.16
N SER A 419 -3.77 -5.58 2.64
CA SER A 419 -4.72 -6.38 3.41
C SER A 419 -5.69 -5.59 4.33
N ILE A 420 -5.78 -4.26 4.19
CA ILE A 420 -6.82 -3.48 4.85
C ILE A 420 -8.21 -3.88 4.34
N MET A 421 -9.18 -3.98 5.25
CA MET A 421 -10.58 -4.19 4.89
C MET A 421 -11.14 -2.89 4.31
N ILE A 422 -11.70 -2.98 3.12
CA ILE A 422 -12.36 -1.91 2.40
C ILE A 422 -13.82 -2.31 2.32
N ASN A 423 -14.72 -1.51 2.91
CA ASN A 423 -16.14 -1.58 2.60
C ASN A 423 -16.38 -0.75 1.34
N ARG A 424 -17.24 -1.25 0.45
CA ARG A 424 -17.73 -0.51 -0.72
C ARG A 424 -19.23 -0.66 -0.73
N ASP A 425 -19.94 0.45 -0.55
CA ASP A 425 -21.40 0.44 -0.51
C ASP A 425 -21.97 0.23 -1.92
N GLU A 426 -21.54 1.01 -2.92
CA GLU A 426 -21.89 0.84 -4.35
C GLU A 426 -20.75 1.38 -5.24
N GLY A 427 -20.72 1.02 -6.53
CA GLY A 427 -19.88 1.71 -7.52
C GLY A 427 -18.91 0.84 -8.33
N CYS A 428 -18.00 1.51 -9.02
CA CYS A 428 -17.09 0.91 -10.00
C CYS A 428 -16.19 -0.19 -9.41
N ASN A 429 -15.83 -1.18 -10.22
CA ASN A 429 -14.81 -2.19 -9.93
C ASN A 429 -13.41 -1.61 -9.73
N LYS A 430 -13.10 -0.40 -10.20
CA LYS A 430 -11.81 0.26 -9.95
C LYS A 430 -11.77 0.78 -8.52
N VAL A 431 -10.91 0.20 -7.71
CA VAL A 431 -10.72 0.60 -6.31
C VAL A 431 -9.30 1.08 -6.11
N ASP A 432 -9.18 2.32 -5.62
CA ASP A 432 -7.92 2.94 -5.22
C ASP A 432 -7.82 2.84 -3.69
N CYS A 433 -6.92 1.98 -3.17
CA CYS A 433 -6.80 1.75 -1.74
C CYS A 433 -6.30 2.99 -1.00
N SER A 434 -7.10 3.53 -0.07
CA SER A 434 -6.75 4.72 0.73
C SER A 434 -5.48 4.55 1.57
N LEU A 435 -5.17 3.33 2.02
CA LEU A 435 -3.98 3.09 2.85
C LEU A 435 -2.69 3.00 2.01
N CYS A 436 -2.67 2.21 0.93
CA CYS A 436 -1.42 1.91 0.23
C CYS A 436 -1.32 2.52 -1.18
N GLY A 437 -2.41 3.11 -1.69
CA GLY A 437 -2.52 3.64 -3.04
C GLY A 437 -2.59 2.58 -4.14
N PHE A 438 -2.74 1.30 -3.81
CA PHE A 438 -2.83 0.24 -4.81
C PHE A 438 -4.19 0.28 -5.53
N CYS A 439 -4.16 0.33 -6.85
CA CYS A 439 -5.33 0.31 -7.72
C CYS A 439 -5.65 -1.13 -8.13
N PHE A 440 -6.83 -1.65 -7.77
CA PHE A 440 -7.22 -3.03 -8.07
C PHE A 440 -8.67 -3.16 -8.49
N CYS A 441 -9.00 -4.28 -9.13
CA CYS A 441 -10.37 -4.64 -9.47
C CYS A 441 -11.06 -5.25 -8.25
N TRP A 442 -12.19 -4.69 -7.81
CA TRP A 442 -13.00 -5.22 -6.72
C TRP A 442 -13.44 -6.67 -6.95
N ALA A 443 -13.81 -7.00 -8.19
CA ALA A 443 -14.36 -8.30 -8.55
C ALA A 443 -13.28 -9.41 -8.58
N CYS A 444 -12.22 -9.25 -9.35
CA CYS A 444 -11.18 -10.29 -9.49
C CYS A 444 -10.00 -10.14 -8.51
N ARG A 445 -9.88 -9.00 -7.82
CA ARG A 445 -8.76 -8.67 -6.91
C ARG A 445 -7.39 -8.53 -7.57
N SER A 446 -7.31 -8.58 -8.91
CA SER A 446 -6.09 -8.33 -9.69
C SER A 446 -5.75 -6.83 -9.75
N PRO A 447 -4.49 -6.47 -10.07
CA PRO A 447 -4.14 -5.08 -10.41
C PRO A 447 -5.13 -4.52 -11.44
N TRP A 448 -5.56 -3.28 -11.25
CA TRP A 448 -6.52 -2.67 -12.16
C TRP A 448 -5.96 -2.60 -13.59
N SER A 449 -6.78 -3.00 -14.55
CA SER A 449 -6.49 -2.85 -15.97
C SER A 449 -7.79 -2.59 -16.71
N GLU A 450 -7.70 -2.04 -17.92
CA GLU A 450 -8.86 -1.76 -18.77
C GLU A 450 -9.68 -3.03 -19.08
N LYS A 451 -9.05 -4.22 -19.02
CA LYS A 451 -9.71 -5.52 -19.18
C LYS A 451 -10.73 -5.85 -18.08
N CYS A 452 -10.59 -5.24 -16.91
CA CYS A 452 -11.45 -5.50 -15.76
C CYS A 452 -12.82 -4.82 -15.87
N GLY A 453 -12.99 -3.83 -16.76
CA GLY A 453 -14.24 -3.10 -16.96
C GLY A 453 -14.77 -2.37 -15.71
N PHE A 454 -15.28 -1.14 -15.87
CA PHE A 454 -15.76 -0.36 -14.72
C PHE A 454 -16.92 -1.04 -13.97
N TYR A 455 -17.76 -1.82 -14.64
CA TYR A 455 -18.93 -2.49 -14.03
C TYR A 455 -18.95 -4.01 -14.27
N HIS A 456 -18.21 -4.51 -15.25
CA HIS A 456 -18.19 -5.92 -15.60
C HIS A 456 -16.77 -6.43 -15.76
N CYS A 457 -16.36 -7.30 -14.84
CA CYS A 457 -15.06 -7.95 -14.89
C CYS A 457 -15.12 -9.28 -15.62
N VAL A 458 -14.43 -9.35 -16.76
CA VAL A 458 -14.32 -10.58 -17.56
C VAL A 458 -13.56 -11.66 -16.79
N GLU A 459 -12.48 -11.31 -16.09
CA GLU A 459 -11.70 -12.28 -15.33
C GLU A 459 -12.49 -12.91 -14.17
N ALA A 460 -13.34 -12.12 -13.50
CA ALA A 460 -14.22 -12.65 -12.45
C ALA A 460 -15.23 -13.65 -13.03
N LYS A 461 -15.87 -13.32 -14.16
CA LYS A 461 -16.80 -14.24 -14.84
C LYS A 461 -16.12 -15.55 -15.27
N ASN A 462 -14.88 -15.47 -15.76
CA ASN A 462 -14.13 -16.66 -16.13
C ASN A 462 -13.80 -17.53 -14.90
N ALA A 463 -13.43 -16.90 -13.77
CA ALA A 463 -13.17 -17.61 -12.52
C ALA A 463 -14.45 -18.27 -11.96
N GLU A 464 -15.59 -17.58 -12.03
CA GLU A 464 -16.90 -18.14 -11.66
C GLU A 464 -17.31 -19.30 -12.58
N GLN A 465 -17.14 -19.19 -13.89
CA GLN A 465 -17.42 -20.29 -14.83
C GLN A 465 -16.52 -21.51 -14.59
N LEU A 466 -15.27 -21.30 -14.15
CA LEU A 466 -14.38 -22.38 -13.72
C LEU A 466 -14.83 -23.00 -12.39
N ALA A 467 -15.37 -22.20 -11.46
CA ALA A 467 -15.88 -22.65 -10.16
C ALA A 467 -17.28 -23.32 -10.24
N LEU A 468 -18.12 -22.93 -11.19
CA LEU A 468 -19.49 -23.44 -11.39
C LEU A 468 -19.56 -24.87 -11.96
N ASN A 469 -18.41 -25.49 -12.27
CA ASN A 469 -18.33 -26.94 -12.42
C ASN A 469 -18.36 -27.70 -11.07
N SER A 470 -18.50 -26.97 -9.96
CA SER A 470 -18.83 -27.48 -8.62
C SER A 470 -19.69 -26.47 -7.84
N SER A 471 -20.99 -26.45 -8.18
CA SER A 471 -22.16 -25.95 -7.42
C SER A 471 -22.20 -24.53 -6.80
N GLU A 472 -23.35 -23.89 -7.06
CA GLU A 472 -24.01 -22.71 -6.48
C GLU A 472 -23.63 -21.30 -7.00
N LEU A 473 -24.56 -20.76 -7.79
CA LEU A 473 -24.62 -19.40 -8.33
C LEU A 473 -25.06 -18.42 -7.23
N SER A 474 -24.23 -17.43 -6.90
CA SER A 474 -24.72 -16.23 -6.21
C SER A 474 -25.49 -15.35 -7.19
N GLU A 475 -26.71 -14.96 -6.82
CA GLU A 475 -27.58 -14.10 -7.61
C GLU A 475 -26.90 -12.78 -8.01
N ALA A 476 -26.80 -12.55 -9.31
CA ALA A 476 -26.40 -11.26 -9.86
C ALA A 476 -27.51 -10.24 -9.61
N GLN A 477 -27.46 -9.57 -8.46
CA GLN A 477 -28.31 -8.43 -8.18
C GLN A 477 -27.93 -7.29 -9.14
N THR A 478 -28.88 -6.83 -9.94
CA THR A 478 -28.71 -5.56 -10.67
C THR A 478 -29.00 -4.42 -9.71
N GLU A 479 -28.09 -3.45 -9.64
CA GLU A 479 -28.12 -2.33 -8.68
C GLU A 479 -29.33 -1.42 -8.87
N LEU A 480 -29.84 -0.82 -7.77
CA LEU A 480 -30.88 0.20 -7.81
C LEU A 480 -30.37 1.42 -8.60
N GLY A 481 -31.14 1.86 -9.60
CA GLY A 481 -30.77 3.00 -10.44
C GLY A 481 -29.98 2.66 -11.70
N VAL A 482 -29.53 1.40 -11.88
CA VAL A 482 -28.99 0.92 -13.16
C VAL A 482 -30.14 0.34 -13.99
N PRO A 483 -30.45 0.88 -15.18
CA PRO A 483 -31.46 0.30 -16.06
C PRO A 483 -31.04 -1.12 -16.42
N ASN A 484 -31.85 -2.10 -16.03
CA ASN A 484 -31.59 -3.50 -16.38
C ASN A 484 -31.80 -3.68 -17.88
N VAL A 485 -30.71 -3.56 -18.65
CA VAL A 485 -30.71 -3.60 -20.12
C VAL A 485 -31.33 -4.90 -20.64
N SER A 486 -31.10 -6.03 -19.96
CA SER A 486 -31.68 -7.33 -20.31
C SER A 486 -33.20 -7.35 -20.16
N SER A 487 -33.74 -6.69 -19.13
CA SER A 487 -35.18 -6.55 -18.88
C SER A 487 -35.84 -5.60 -19.87
N ILE A 488 -35.12 -4.56 -20.29
CA ILE A 488 -35.57 -3.59 -21.31
C ILE A 488 -35.59 -4.26 -22.68
N GLN A 489 -34.53 -4.98 -23.06
CA GLN A 489 -34.47 -5.76 -24.30
C GLN A 489 -35.55 -6.84 -24.34
N ALA A 490 -35.76 -7.59 -23.25
CA ALA A 490 -36.82 -8.59 -23.18
C ALA A 490 -38.24 -7.99 -23.38
N ARG A 491 -38.50 -6.78 -22.87
CA ARG A 491 -39.76 -6.06 -23.11
C ARG A 491 -39.90 -5.58 -24.55
N LEU A 492 -38.82 -5.13 -25.17
CA LEU A 492 -38.81 -4.70 -26.58
C LEU A 492 -39.08 -5.88 -27.54
N PHE A 493 -38.55 -7.07 -27.24
CA PHE A 493 -38.82 -8.29 -28.03
C PHE A 493 -40.20 -8.91 -27.77
N SER A 494 -40.89 -8.51 -26.69
CA SER A 494 -42.25 -8.98 -26.40
C SER A 494 -43.35 -8.12 -27.04
N ILE A 495 -42.96 -7.03 -27.72
CA ILE A 495 -43.87 -6.07 -28.39
C ILE A 495 -43.79 -6.20 -29.93
N THR A 496 -42.92 -7.08 -30.44
CA THR A 496 -42.90 -7.56 -31.84
C THR A 496 -43.42 -8.97 -31.90
#